data_AF-A0A7X0IAH5-F1
#
_entry.id   AF-A0A7X0IAH5-F1
#
_cell.length_a   1.000
_cell.length_b   1.000
_cell.length_c   1.000
_cell.angle_alpha   90.00
_cell.angle_beta   90.00
_cell.angle_gamma   90.00
#
_symmetry.space_group_name_H-M   'P 1'
#
loop_
_entity.id
_entity.type
_entity.pdbx_description
1 polymer ?
#
loop_
_entity_poly.entity_id
_entity_poly.type
_entity_poly.pdbx_seq_one_letter_code
_entity_poly.pdbx_strand_id
1 'polypeptide(L)'
;MPARTPDGRTLMVDSPQPFTMGWSYMVWAYGADGNFRFHTAAAGARELISRQLGEYDRFTVREVSWNGARLVSHEDPANGGTTMLWIGPHHEIYTYVPGVNVAFEAFMGLLSGFEIDDAPDGVVLAPRPGSATRLTNLLAFNTLRDVCSVQVNPVADLPAPGGTGKRVRGGSLWKLDERRADGKVLRSAIIVNETTTATLVARRADDPGFAAVADSIKFKLN
;
A
#
# COMPACT_ATOMS: atom_id res chain seq x y z
N MET A 1 5.32 16.35 -0.80
CA MET A 1 6.34 15.27 -0.78
C MET A 1 6.15 14.40 -2.01
N PRO A 2 7.20 14.20 -2.84
CA PRO A 2 7.21 13.19 -3.89
C PRO A 2 7.47 11.80 -3.30
N ALA A 3 6.85 10.77 -3.85
CA ALA A 3 7.16 9.37 -3.56
C ALA A 3 7.03 8.54 -4.84
N ARG A 4 8.01 7.69 -5.12
CA ARG A 4 8.00 6.81 -6.30
C ARG A 4 7.12 5.59 -6.02
N THR A 5 6.22 5.28 -6.95
CA THR A 5 5.25 4.19 -6.80
C THR A 5 5.75 2.92 -7.49
N PRO A 6 5.27 1.72 -7.09
CA PRO A 6 5.70 0.45 -7.68
C PRO A 6 5.50 0.32 -9.19
N ASP A 7 4.59 1.07 -9.79
CA ASP A 7 4.36 1.08 -11.24
C ASP A 7 5.12 2.19 -11.98
N GLY A 8 6.09 2.83 -11.32
CA GLY A 8 6.98 3.81 -11.91
C GLY A 8 6.43 5.24 -11.96
N ARG A 9 5.19 5.47 -11.51
CA ARG A 9 4.60 6.81 -11.38
C ARG A 9 5.17 7.55 -10.16
N THR A 10 4.86 8.85 -10.08
CA THR A 10 5.22 9.69 -8.93
C THR A 10 3.98 10.21 -8.23
N LEU A 11 3.81 9.81 -6.97
CA LEU A 11 2.78 10.34 -6.08
C LEU A 11 3.27 11.62 -5.41
N MET A 12 2.57 12.72 -5.66
CA MET A 12 2.77 14.01 -5.02
C MET A 12 1.67 14.26 -4.00
N VAL A 13 2.07 14.49 -2.74
CA VAL A 13 1.11 14.83 -1.68
C VAL A 13 1.49 16.12 -0.97
N ASP A 14 0.56 17.07 -0.91
CA ASP A 14 0.64 18.32 -0.15
C ASP A 14 -0.34 18.22 1.01
N SER A 15 0.18 18.12 2.23
CA SER A 15 -0.60 17.90 3.46
C SER A 15 -0.23 18.98 4.48
N PRO A 16 -1.21 19.50 5.25
CA PRO A 16 -0.94 20.46 6.34
C PRO A 16 -0.20 19.83 7.53
N GLN A 17 -0.06 18.51 7.55
CA GLN A 17 0.57 17.73 8.61
C GLN A 17 1.60 16.76 8.02
N PRO A 18 2.69 16.46 8.74
CA PRO A 18 3.64 15.44 8.32
C PRO A 18 3.02 14.04 8.40
N PHE A 19 3.44 13.16 7.48
CA PHE A 19 3.14 11.73 7.54
C PHE A 19 3.89 11.08 8.70
N THR A 20 3.24 10.12 9.37
CA THR A 20 3.85 9.46 10.53
C THR A 20 4.65 8.22 10.16
N MET A 21 4.53 7.74 8.92
CA MET A 21 5.26 6.60 8.38
C MET A 21 5.74 6.87 6.95
N GLY A 22 6.64 6.02 6.45
CA GLY A 22 6.93 5.94 5.02
C GLY A 22 5.69 5.50 4.23
N TRP A 23 5.62 5.86 2.95
CA TRP A 23 4.56 5.32 2.09
C TRP A 23 4.75 3.82 1.93
N SER A 24 3.62 3.14 1.94
CA SER A 24 3.56 1.73 1.59
C SER A 24 2.52 1.58 0.51
N TYR A 25 2.64 0.53 -0.29
CA TYR A 25 1.84 0.39 -1.49
C TYR A 25 1.30 -1.03 -1.60
N MET A 26 0.17 -1.15 -2.26
CA MET A 26 -0.41 -2.40 -2.70
C MET A 26 -0.63 -2.29 -4.20
N VAL A 27 -0.10 -3.24 -4.96
CA VAL A 27 -0.20 -3.27 -6.42
C VAL A 27 -0.55 -4.68 -6.88
N TRP A 28 -1.40 -4.78 -7.89
CA TRP A 28 -1.77 -6.05 -8.49
C TRP A 28 -0.90 -6.31 -9.70
N ALA A 29 -0.44 -7.55 -9.81
CA ALA A 29 0.32 -8.05 -10.92
C ALA A 29 -0.44 -9.19 -11.58
N TYR A 30 -0.58 -9.12 -12.90
CA TYR A 30 -1.14 -10.17 -13.73
C TYR A 30 0.00 -10.80 -14.50
N GLY A 31 0.13 -12.13 -14.44
CA GLY A 31 1.13 -12.88 -15.20
C GLY A 31 0.57 -14.19 -15.75
N ALA A 32 1.43 -14.97 -16.40
CA ALA A 32 1.05 -16.29 -16.93
C ALA A 32 0.54 -17.24 -15.84
N ASP A 33 1.07 -17.10 -14.62
CA ASP A 33 0.77 -17.95 -13.46
C ASP A 33 -0.41 -17.43 -12.61
N GLY A 34 -1.12 -16.40 -13.11
CA GLY A 34 -2.29 -15.82 -12.46
C GLY A 34 -2.06 -14.42 -11.89
N ASN A 35 -2.91 -14.05 -10.92
CA ASN A 35 -2.96 -12.71 -10.36
C ASN A 35 -2.36 -12.71 -8.96
N PHE A 36 -1.37 -11.86 -8.76
CA PHE A 36 -0.68 -11.69 -7.49
C PHE A 36 -0.89 -10.28 -6.97
N ARG A 37 -0.85 -10.15 -5.66
CA ARG A 37 -0.96 -8.87 -4.99
C ARG A 37 0.33 -8.64 -4.22
N PHE A 38 1.10 -7.69 -4.68
CA PHE A 38 2.32 -7.25 -4.02
C PHE A 38 2.01 -6.11 -3.08
N HIS A 39 2.72 -6.12 -1.97
CA HIS A 39 2.80 -5.01 -1.04
C HIS A 39 4.24 -4.53 -1.03
N THR A 40 4.44 -3.22 -0.87
CA THR A 40 5.76 -2.66 -0.67
C THR A 40 5.78 -1.75 0.54
N ALA A 41 6.90 -1.76 1.26
CA ALA A 41 7.12 -0.98 2.47
C ALA A 41 8.62 -0.69 2.65
N ALA A 42 8.99 0.02 3.72
CA ALA A 42 10.39 0.18 4.10
C ALA A 42 11.01 -1.18 4.46
N ALA A 43 12.30 -1.37 4.15
CA ALA A 43 12.99 -2.62 4.45
C ALA A 43 12.89 -2.99 5.94
N GLY A 44 12.43 -4.22 6.22
CA GLY A 44 12.26 -4.75 7.58
C GLY A 44 10.96 -4.34 8.26
N ALA A 45 10.07 -3.61 7.59
CA ALA A 45 8.81 -3.16 8.17
C ALA A 45 7.91 -4.33 8.60
N ARG A 46 7.83 -5.41 7.81
CA ARG A 46 6.99 -6.56 8.14
C ARG A 46 7.44 -7.28 9.40
N GLU A 47 8.75 -7.46 9.59
CA GLU A 47 9.30 -8.02 10.83
C GLU A 47 8.98 -7.11 12.02
N LEU A 48 9.28 -5.81 11.90
CA LEU A 48 9.03 -4.84 12.96
C LEU A 48 7.56 -4.83 13.40
N ILE A 49 6.63 -4.76 12.44
CA ILE A 49 5.19 -4.79 12.70
C ILE A 49 4.79 -6.10 13.36
N SER A 50 5.28 -7.24 12.87
CA SER A 50 4.98 -8.56 13.45
C SER A 50 5.44 -8.66 14.90
N ARG A 51 6.63 -8.12 15.22
CA ARG A 51 7.16 -8.09 16.59
C ARG A 51 6.32 -7.18 17.48
N GLN A 52 5.95 -6.00 16.99
CA GLN A 52 5.12 -5.05 17.73
C GLN A 52 3.71 -5.59 18.03
N LEU A 53 3.15 -6.38 17.11
CA LEU A 53 1.86 -7.05 17.30
C LEU A 53 1.96 -8.33 18.16
N GLY A 54 3.16 -8.76 18.56
CA GLY A 54 3.37 -10.00 19.31
C GLY A 54 3.11 -11.26 18.47
N GLU A 55 3.14 -11.15 17.14
CA GLU A 55 2.87 -12.26 16.23
C GLU A 55 4.15 -12.96 15.76
N TYR A 56 5.31 -12.31 15.88
CA TYR A 56 6.52 -12.78 15.21
C TYR A 56 6.94 -14.21 15.60
N ASP A 57 6.82 -14.56 16.88
CA ASP A 57 7.24 -15.87 17.40
C ASP A 57 6.37 -17.03 16.90
N ARG A 58 5.21 -16.74 16.28
CA ARG A 58 4.36 -17.76 15.66
C ARG A 58 4.88 -18.22 14.30
N PHE A 59 5.79 -17.45 13.68
CA PHE A 59 6.24 -17.72 12.33
C PHE A 59 7.45 -18.65 12.31
N THR A 60 7.45 -19.60 11.39
CA THR A 60 8.69 -20.25 10.96
C THR A 60 9.34 -19.35 9.92
N VAL A 61 10.53 -18.83 10.23
CA VAL A 61 11.27 -17.91 9.35
C VAL A 61 12.38 -18.67 8.62
N ARG A 62 12.38 -18.59 7.29
CA ARG A 62 13.50 -19.07 6.46
C ARG A 62 14.04 -17.92 5.62
N GLU A 63 15.30 -18.01 5.22
CA GLU A 63 15.95 -16.97 4.44
C GLU A 63 16.97 -17.54 3.45
N VAL A 64 17.06 -16.91 2.28
CA VAL A 64 18.14 -17.09 1.30
C VAL A 64 18.55 -15.75 0.72
N SER A 65 19.73 -15.67 0.11
CA SER A 65 20.16 -14.48 -0.65
C SER A 65 19.90 -14.68 -2.14
N TRP A 66 19.45 -13.63 -2.82
CA TRP A 66 19.20 -13.64 -4.27
C TRP A 66 19.42 -12.25 -4.88
N ASN A 67 20.28 -12.16 -5.91
CA ASN A 67 20.57 -10.92 -6.63
C ASN A 67 20.91 -9.72 -5.72
N GLY A 68 21.67 -9.95 -4.65
CA GLY A 68 22.07 -8.89 -3.70
C GLY A 68 20.99 -8.48 -2.70
N ALA A 69 19.82 -9.12 -2.72
CA ALA A 69 18.74 -8.95 -1.76
C ALA A 69 18.58 -10.19 -0.87
N ARG A 70 17.82 -10.04 0.22
CA ARG A 70 17.37 -11.16 1.06
C ARG A 70 15.98 -11.59 0.61
N LEU A 71 15.78 -12.89 0.44
CA LEU A 71 14.45 -13.47 0.36
C LEU A 71 14.11 -14.10 1.69
N VAL A 72 13.00 -13.71 2.29
CA VAL A 72 12.56 -14.21 3.60
C VAL A 72 11.18 -14.81 3.44
N SER A 73 10.94 -15.96 4.08
CA SER A 73 9.59 -16.51 4.23
C SER A 73 9.17 -16.39 5.70
N HIS A 74 7.99 -15.81 5.94
CA HIS A 74 7.32 -15.89 7.24
C HIS A 74 6.15 -16.86 7.09
N GLU A 75 6.33 -18.09 7.57
CA GLU A 75 5.32 -19.14 7.47
C GLU A 75 4.46 -19.17 8.71
N ASP A 76 3.15 -19.22 8.53
CA ASP A 76 2.18 -19.34 9.59
C ASP A 76 1.45 -20.69 9.47
N PRO A 77 1.91 -21.73 10.17
CA PRO A 77 1.28 -23.05 10.13
C PRO A 77 -0.16 -23.04 10.62
N ALA A 78 -0.52 -22.13 11.54
CA ALA A 78 -1.88 -22.03 12.07
C ALA A 78 -2.86 -21.50 11.03
N ASN A 79 -2.42 -20.58 10.17
CA ASN A 79 -3.21 -20.01 9.09
C ASN A 79 -2.99 -20.70 7.72
N GLY A 80 -2.07 -21.68 7.66
CA GLY A 80 -1.75 -22.41 6.43
C GLY A 80 -1.23 -21.49 5.32
N GLY A 81 -0.44 -20.48 5.66
CA GLY A 81 -0.04 -19.44 4.73
C GLY A 81 1.40 -18.98 4.90
N THR A 82 2.01 -18.51 3.81
CA THR A 82 3.37 -17.99 3.80
C THR A 82 3.39 -16.57 3.25
N THR A 83 3.98 -15.65 4.01
CA THR A 83 4.36 -14.35 3.46
C THR A 83 5.76 -14.48 2.88
N MET A 84 5.91 -14.28 1.57
CA MET A 84 7.21 -14.25 0.90
C MET A 84 7.65 -12.81 0.74
N LEU A 85 8.87 -12.49 1.18
CA LEU A 85 9.44 -11.16 1.17
C LEU A 85 10.72 -11.14 0.35
N TRP A 86 10.87 -10.10 -0.45
CA TRP A 86 12.14 -9.64 -1.01
C TRP A 86 12.51 -8.38 -0.24
N ILE A 87 13.71 -8.33 0.30
CA ILE A 87 14.19 -7.21 1.12
C ILE A 87 15.47 -6.68 0.48
N GLY A 88 15.35 -5.49 -0.11
CA GLY A 88 16.44 -4.73 -0.70
C GLY A 88 17.10 -3.76 0.29
N PRO A 89 17.99 -2.89 -0.19
CA PRO A 89 18.66 -1.88 0.64
C PRO A 89 17.73 -0.86 1.29
N HIS A 90 16.62 -0.49 0.65
CA HIS A 90 15.73 0.58 1.13
C HIS A 90 14.31 0.08 1.38
N HIS A 91 13.83 -0.84 0.55
CA HIS A 91 12.45 -1.32 0.59
C HIS A 91 12.34 -2.83 0.71
N GLU A 92 11.15 -3.27 1.09
CA GLU A 92 10.73 -4.66 0.95
C GLU A 92 9.52 -4.76 0.01
N ILE A 93 9.44 -5.88 -0.70
CA ILE A 93 8.30 -6.28 -1.52
C ILE A 93 7.83 -7.62 -0.96
N TYR A 94 6.54 -7.76 -0.67
CA TYR A 94 6.02 -9.02 -0.18
C TYR A 94 4.68 -9.41 -0.78
N THR A 95 4.42 -10.71 -0.82
CA THR A 95 3.15 -11.29 -1.25
C THR A 95 2.77 -12.44 -0.32
N TYR A 96 1.48 -12.76 -0.33
CA TYR A 96 0.96 -13.92 0.38
C TYR A 96 0.84 -15.09 -0.58
N VAL A 97 1.36 -16.24 -0.18
CA VAL A 97 1.25 -17.51 -0.90
C VAL A 97 0.54 -18.52 0.01
N PRO A 98 -0.55 -19.16 -0.44
CA PRO A 98 -1.18 -20.24 0.31
C PRO A 98 -0.22 -21.42 0.53
N GLY A 99 -0.25 -22.01 1.73
CA GLY A 99 0.58 -23.14 2.14
C GLY A 99 1.78 -22.74 3.00
N VAL A 100 2.44 -23.75 3.55
CA VAL A 100 3.72 -23.68 4.27
C VAL A 100 4.80 -24.42 3.48
N ASN A 101 6.08 -24.24 3.83
CA ASN A 101 7.22 -24.78 3.08
C ASN A 101 7.26 -24.36 1.60
N VAL A 102 6.74 -23.17 1.28
CA VAL A 102 6.76 -22.63 -0.09
C VAL A 102 8.21 -22.47 -0.56
N ALA A 103 8.55 -23.03 -1.72
CA ALA A 103 9.89 -22.93 -2.27
C ALA A 103 10.24 -21.47 -2.65
N PHE A 104 11.47 -21.03 -2.36
CA PHE A 104 11.90 -19.67 -2.71
C PHE A 104 11.90 -19.46 -4.23
N GLU A 105 12.15 -20.52 -5.00
CA GLU A 105 12.12 -20.56 -6.46
C GLU A 105 10.77 -20.12 -7.02
N ALA A 106 9.66 -20.41 -6.33
CA ALA A 106 8.35 -19.94 -6.74
C ALA A 106 8.28 -18.40 -6.67
N PHE A 107 8.77 -17.82 -5.58
CA PHE A 107 8.79 -16.36 -5.41
C PHE A 107 9.82 -15.68 -6.31
N MET A 108 11.00 -16.29 -6.51
CA MET A 108 11.98 -15.84 -7.51
C MET A 108 11.38 -15.85 -8.91
N GLY A 109 10.61 -16.89 -9.27
CA GLY A 109 9.88 -16.97 -10.53
C GLY A 109 8.94 -15.79 -10.73
N LEU A 110 8.15 -15.44 -9.71
CA LEU A 110 7.26 -14.28 -9.74
C LEU A 110 8.04 -12.96 -9.92
N LEU A 111 9.10 -12.75 -9.13
CA LEU A 111 9.90 -11.53 -9.19
C LEU A 111 10.73 -11.44 -10.48
N SER A 112 11.06 -12.57 -11.11
CA SER A 112 11.80 -12.59 -12.37
C SER A 112 11.04 -11.90 -13.51
N GLY A 113 9.71 -11.77 -13.42
CA GLY A 113 8.89 -11.00 -14.35
C GLY A 113 9.10 -9.48 -14.27
N PHE A 114 9.88 -9.00 -13.29
CA PHE A 114 10.11 -7.58 -13.04
C PHE A 114 11.60 -7.21 -13.05
N GLU A 115 11.87 -5.98 -13.47
CA GLU A 115 13.06 -5.23 -13.12
C GLU A 115 12.72 -4.44 -11.85
N ILE A 116 13.49 -4.68 -10.79
CA ILE A 116 13.28 -4.06 -9.49
C ILE A 116 14.30 -2.93 -9.35
N ASP A 117 13.83 -1.69 -9.27
CA ASP A 117 14.64 -0.50 -8.95
C ASP A 117 14.30 -0.09 -7.51
N ASP A 118 15.22 -0.34 -6.59
CA ASP A 118 15.08 0.01 -5.18
C ASP A 118 15.91 1.26 -4.85
N ALA A 119 15.26 2.43 -4.93
CA ALA A 119 15.87 3.71 -4.63
C ALA A 119 15.37 4.23 -3.27
N PRO A 120 16.08 5.15 -2.59
CA PRO A 120 15.65 5.69 -1.30
C PRO A 120 14.28 6.38 -1.32
N ASP A 121 13.84 6.90 -2.48
CA ASP A 121 12.56 7.59 -2.68
C ASP A 121 11.40 6.67 -3.08
N GLY A 122 11.67 5.37 -3.28
CA GLY A 122 10.67 4.34 -3.51
C GLY A 122 11.20 3.16 -4.32
N VAL A 123 10.45 2.07 -4.32
CA VAL A 123 10.72 0.87 -5.12
C VAL A 123 9.81 0.81 -6.34
N VAL A 124 10.37 0.48 -7.50
CA VAL A 124 9.65 0.24 -8.76
C VAL A 124 9.74 -1.22 -9.16
N LEU A 125 8.61 -1.77 -9.60
CA LEU A 125 8.43 -3.11 -10.16
C LEU A 125 8.12 -2.97 -11.66
N ALA A 126 9.12 -2.65 -12.48
CA ALA A 126 8.89 -2.48 -13.91
C ALA A 126 8.73 -3.87 -14.58
N PRO A 127 7.61 -4.17 -15.26
CA PRO A 127 7.50 -5.44 -15.98
C PRO A 127 8.62 -5.59 -17.01
N ARG A 128 9.33 -6.74 -16.99
CA ARG A 128 10.42 -6.98 -17.94
C ARG A 128 9.89 -7.04 -19.37
N PRO A 129 10.61 -6.46 -20.36
CA PRO A 129 10.28 -6.67 -21.77
C PRO A 129 10.21 -8.16 -22.11
N GLY A 130 9.13 -8.58 -22.76
CA GLY A 130 8.89 -9.98 -23.12
C GLY A 130 8.29 -10.85 -22.00
N SER A 131 8.15 -10.33 -20.78
CA SER A 131 7.33 -11.00 -19.75
C SER A 131 5.84 -10.86 -20.09
N ALA A 132 5.03 -11.84 -19.67
CA ALA A 132 3.57 -11.73 -19.71
C ALA A 132 3.02 -10.82 -18.58
N THR A 133 3.91 -10.22 -17.80
CA THR A 133 3.60 -9.53 -16.56
C THR A 133 3.06 -8.12 -16.83
N ARG A 134 2.02 -7.73 -16.10
CA ARG A 134 1.44 -6.39 -16.14
C ARG A 134 1.09 -5.94 -14.73
N LEU A 135 1.33 -4.68 -14.42
CA LEU A 135 0.83 -4.06 -13.19
C LEU A 135 -0.51 -3.37 -13.46
N THR A 136 -1.41 -3.50 -12.49
CA THR A 136 -2.69 -2.79 -12.46
C THR A 136 -2.99 -2.40 -11.03
N ASN A 137 -4.00 -1.53 -10.84
CA ASN A 137 -4.55 -1.13 -9.54
C ASN A 137 -3.46 -0.73 -8.54
N LEU A 138 -3.24 0.56 -8.35
CA LEU A 138 -2.29 1.03 -7.34
C LEU A 138 -3.08 1.55 -6.15
N LEU A 139 -2.79 1.03 -4.96
CA LEU A 139 -3.21 1.65 -3.72
C LEU A 139 -1.98 2.09 -2.93
N ALA A 140 -1.80 3.40 -2.78
CA ALA A 140 -0.82 3.96 -1.87
C ALA A 140 -1.47 4.22 -0.50
N PHE A 141 -0.78 3.87 0.58
CA PHE A 141 -1.28 4.09 1.94
C PHE A 141 -0.26 4.77 2.86
N ASN A 142 -0.77 5.66 3.71
CA ASN A 142 -0.01 6.30 4.77
C ASN A 142 -0.95 6.80 5.88
N THR A 143 -0.41 7.45 6.92
CA THR A 143 -1.13 7.90 8.10
C THR A 143 -0.69 9.31 8.50
N LEU A 144 -1.63 10.10 9.02
CA LEU A 144 -1.41 11.43 9.59
C LEU A 144 -1.89 11.42 11.05
N ARG A 145 -1.60 12.46 11.81
CA ARG A 145 -1.96 12.53 13.23
C ARG A 145 -3.48 12.44 13.47
N ASP A 146 -4.24 13.19 12.68
CA ASP A 146 -5.71 13.34 12.80
C ASP A 146 -6.49 12.48 11.77
N VAL A 147 -5.76 11.89 10.80
CA VAL A 147 -6.29 10.93 9.81
C VAL A 147 -5.52 9.62 9.97
N CYS A 148 -6.18 8.58 10.47
CA CYS A 148 -5.49 7.31 10.72
C CYS A 148 -5.11 6.55 9.46
N SER A 149 -5.74 6.83 8.32
CA SER A 149 -5.43 6.18 7.05
C SER A 149 -5.73 7.13 5.90
N VAL A 150 -4.75 7.30 5.03
CA VAL A 150 -4.82 7.95 3.73
C VAL A 150 -4.61 6.87 2.69
N GLN A 151 -5.59 6.65 1.83
CA GLN A 151 -5.54 5.67 0.75
C GLN A 151 -5.66 6.41 -0.57
N VAL A 152 -4.72 6.26 -1.49
CA VAL A 152 -4.72 6.95 -2.79
C VAL A 152 -4.71 5.92 -3.91
N ASN A 153 -5.72 6.00 -4.77
CA ASN A 153 -5.86 5.15 -5.96
C ASN A 153 -5.84 6.04 -7.21
N PRO A 154 -5.43 5.50 -8.38
CA PRO A 154 -5.74 6.10 -9.67
C PRO A 154 -7.24 6.38 -9.81
N VAL A 155 -7.59 7.48 -10.49
CA VAL A 155 -8.99 7.94 -10.61
C VAL A 155 -9.95 6.88 -11.17
N ALA A 156 -9.47 5.98 -12.02
CA ALA A 156 -10.29 4.95 -12.67
C ALA A 156 -10.66 3.77 -11.76
N ASP A 157 -10.02 3.63 -10.59
CA ASP A 157 -10.07 2.39 -9.80
C ASP A 157 -11.16 2.40 -8.70
N LEU A 158 -11.78 3.55 -8.41
CA LEU A 158 -12.85 3.66 -7.42
C LEU A 158 -14.07 4.40 -7.98
N PRO A 159 -15.30 3.88 -7.75
CA PRO A 159 -16.50 4.59 -8.15
C PRO A 159 -16.62 5.92 -7.38
N ALA A 160 -16.84 7.01 -8.13
CA ALA A 160 -17.20 8.28 -7.51
C ALA A 160 -18.54 8.12 -6.76
N PRO A 161 -18.66 8.62 -5.51
CA PRO A 161 -19.95 8.61 -4.83
C PRO A 161 -20.97 9.41 -5.65
N GLY A 162 -22.21 8.91 -5.75
CA GLY A 162 -23.27 9.60 -6.49
C GLY A 162 -23.55 11.01 -5.96
N GLY A 163 -23.96 11.92 -6.86
CA GLY A 163 -24.31 13.31 -6.52
C GLY A 163 -23.14 14.31 -6.58
N THR A 164 -23.42 15.59 -6.30
CA THR A 164 -22.43 16.68 -6.38
C THR A 164 -21.66 16.81 -5.06
N GLY A 165 -20.36 16.47 -5.07
CA GLY A 165 -19.46 16.70 -3.93
C GLY A 165 -19.15 18.18 -3.68
N LYS A 166 -18.62 18.50 -2.49
CA LYS A 166 -18.12 19.85 -2.13
C LYS A 166 -16.81 20.12 -2.86
N ARG A 167 -16.66 21.30 -3.50
CA ARG A 167 -15.34 21.69 -4.05
C ARG A 167 -14.37 22.03 -2.92
N VAL A 168 -13.18 21.43 -2.96
CA VAL A 168 -12.07 21.67 -2.02
C VAL A 168 -10.76 21.87 -2.77
N ARG A 169 -9.69 22.19 -2.05
CA ARG A 169 -8.36 22.48 -2.64
C ARG A 169 -7.79 21.29 -3.43
N GLY A 170 -8.09 20.07 -2.99
CA GLY A 170 -7.62 18.81 -3.58
C GLY A 170 -8.50 18.22 -4.69
N GLY A 171 -9.68 18.79 -4.97
CA GLY A 171 -10.64 18.25 -5.94
C GLY A 171 -12.09 18.38 -5.46
N SER A 172 -12.88 17.34 -5.70
CA SER A 172 -14.25 17.21 -5.21
C SER A 172 -14.28 16.29 -3.98
N LEU A 173 -14.94 16.72 -2.92
CA LEU A 173 -14.99 16.04 -1.61
C LEU A 173 -16.38 15.50 -1.32
N TRP A 174 -16.45 14.24 -0.92
CA TRP A 174 -17.64 13.60 -0.34
C TRP A 174 -17.33 13.19 1.09
N LYS A 175 -18.27 13.44 1.99
CA LYS A 175 -18.20 12.95 3.37
C LYS A 175 -19.06 11.70 3.49
N LEU A 176 -18.50 10.68 4.13
CA LEU A 176 -19.17 9.43 4.43
C LEU A 176 -19.11 9.24 5.94
N ASP A 177 -20.27 9.38 6.57
CA ASP A 177 -20.44 9.16 8.00
C ASP A 177 -21.04 7.77 8.19
N GLU A 178 -20.21 6.80 8.58
CA GLU A 178 -20.67 5.44 8.87
C GLU A 178 -21.02 5.31 10.35
N ARG A 179 -22.28 4.99 10.65
CA ARG A 179 -22.71 4.73 12.02
C ARG A 179 -22.44 3.27 12.38
N ARG A 180 -21.59 3.05 13.38
CA ARG A 180 -21.28 1.73 13.93
C ARG A 180 -22.41 1.20 14.79
N ALA A 181 -22.38 -0.10 15.07
CA ALA A 181 -23.35 -0.78 15.95
C ALA A 181 -23.41 -0.20 17.37
N ASP A 182 -22.34 0.45 17.84
CA ASP A 182 -22.28 1.16 19.13
C ASP A 182 -22.80 2.60 19.07
N GLY A 183 -23.37 3.02 17.93
CA GLY A 183 -23.93 4.36 17.72
C GLY A 183 -22.91 5.43 17.35
N LYS A 184 -21.60 5.13 17.38
CA LYS A 184 -20.55 6.10 17.04
C LYS A 184 -20.45 6.30 15.52
N VAL A 185 -20.12 7.52 15.11
CA VAL A 185 -19.93 7.87 13.70
C VAL A 185 -18.44 7.80 13.35
N LEU A 186 -18.09 6.85 12.49
CA LEU A 186 -16.79 6.84 11.82
C LEU A 186 -16.87 7.79 10.62
N ARG A 187 -16.05 8.85 10.64
CA ARG A 187 -15.99 9.80 9.53
C ARG A 187 -14.93 9.35 8.54
N SER A 188 -15.34 9.19 7.28
CA SER A 188 -14.45 9.06 6.15
C SER A 188 -14.75 10.14 5.11
N ALA A 189 -13.76 10.43 4.28
CA ALA A 189 -13.87 11.44 3.24
C ALA A 189 -13.24 10.90 1.96
N ILE A 190 -13.93 11.06 0.84
CA ILE A 190 -13.44 10.69 -0.48
C ILE A 190 -13.14 11.98 -1.24
N ILE A 191 -11.90 12.13 -1.71
CA ILE A 191 -11.44 13.24 -2.54
C ILE A 191 -11.15 12.69 -3.94
N VAL A 192 -11.84 13.20 -4.95
CA VAL A 192 -11.62 12.83 -6.35
C VAL A 192 -11.07 14.02 -7.12
N ASN A 193 -10.01 13.80 -7.90
CA ASN A 193 -9.48 14.75 -8.87
C ASN A 193 -9.12 14.08 -10.19
N GLU A 194 -8.49 14.82 -11.10
CA GLU A 194 -8.15 14.37 -12.45
C GLU A 194 -7.24 13.14 -12.49
N THR A 195 -6.46 12.89 -11.44
CA THR A 195 -5.45 11.83 -11.41
C THR A 195 -5.72 10.74 -10.38
N THR A 196 -6.46 11.06 -9.32
CA THR A 196 -6.59 10.18 -8.14
C THR A 196 -7.99 10.20 -7.52
N THR A 197 -8.32 9.07 -6.89
CA THR A 197 -9.39 8.95 -5.87
C THR A 197 -8.73 8.60 -4.54
N ALA A 198 -8.88 9.47 -3.55
CA ALA A 198 -8.28 9.30 -2.23
C ALA A 198 -9.35 9.15 -1.14
N THR A 199 -9.16 8.17 -0.26
CA THR A 199 -10.01 7.95 0.92
C THR A 199 -9.23 8.32 2.18
N LEU A 200 -9.79 9.20 3.00
CA LEU A 200 -9.29 9.59 4.31
C LEU A 200 -10.19 8.99 5.38
N VAL A 201 -9.61 8.38 6.42
CA VAL A 201 -10.37 7.83 7.55
C VAL A 201 -9.94 8.52 8.84
N ALA A 202 -10.90 9.04 9.60
CA ALA A 202 -10.64 9.72 10.86
C ALA A 202 -10.09 8.74 11.92
N ARG A 203 -9.15 9.21 12.74
CA ARG A 203 -8.55 8.40 13.80
C ARG A 203 -9.54 8.03 14.91
N ARG A 204 -10.47 8.92 15.23
CA ARG A 204 -11.52 8.73 16.21
C ARG A 204 -12.85 9.18 15.61
N ALA A 205 -13.93 8.62 16.13
CA ALA A 205 -15.24 9.23 15.95
C ALA A 205 -15.16 10.69 16.45
N ASP A 206 -15.56 11.63 15.60
CA ASP A 206 -15.60 13.07 15.89
C ASP A 206 -14.25 13.78 16.10
N ASP A 207 -13.16 13.32 15.46
CA ASP A 207 -11.88 14.04 15.49
C ASP A 207 -12.03 15.47 14.91
N PRO A 208 -11.79 16.54 15.70
CA PRO A 208 -12.00 17.91 15.25
C PRO A 208 -11.00 18.34 14.18
N GLY A 209 -9.82 17.71 14.11
CA GLY A 209 -8.79 18.02 13.11
C GLY A 209 -9.10 17.43 11.73
N PHE A 210 -9.95 16.39 11.65
CA PHE A 210 -10.21 15.65 10.42
C PHE A 210 -10.72 16.54 9.27
N ALA A 211 -11.69 17.41 9.55
CA ALA A 211 -12.28 18.27 8.52
C ALA A 211 -11.25 19.26 7.92
N ALA A 212 -10.37 19.80 8.76
CA ALA A 212 -9.32 20.72 8.32
C ALA A 212 -8.30 20.02 7.41
N VAL A 213 -7.93 18.77 7.73
CA VAL A 213 -7.05 17.97 6.86
C VAL A 213 -7.74 17.66 5.53
N ALA A 214 -8.99 17.17 5.57
CA ALA A 214 -9.73 16.79 4.37
C ALA A 214 -9.98 17.96 3.41
N ASP A 215 -10.20 19.17 3.93
CA ASP A 215 -10.43 20.37 3.10
C ASP A 215 -9.14 20.93 2.45
N SER A 216 -7.95 20.60 3.00
CA SER A 216 -6.68 21.25 2.63
C SER A 216 -5.68 20.35 1.90
N ILE A 217 -5.75 19.03 2.11
CA ILE A 217 -4.84 18.05 1.51
C ILE A 217 -5.01 17.97 -0.02
N LYS A 218 -3.91 17.72 -0.73
CA LYS A 218 -3.89 17.51 -2.19
C LYS A 218 -3.10 16.28 -2.57
N PHE A 219 -3.58 15.60 -3.61
CA PHE A 219 -2.94 14.45 -4.22
C PHE A 219 -2.77 14.70 -5.71
N LYS A 220 -1.65 14.28 -6.27
CA LYS A 220 -1.45 14.20 -7.72
C LYS A 220 -0.60 12.98 -8.04
N LEU A 221 -1.05 12.17 -8.98
CA LEU A 221 -0.27 11.04 -9.49
C LEU A 221 0.16 11.38 -10.92
N ASN A 222 1.46 11.41 -11.18
CA ASN A 222 2.04 11.69 -12.51
C ASN A 222 2.69 10.45 -13.08
#